data_AF-A0A6L2P247-F1
#
_entry.id   AF-A0A6L2P247-F1
#
_cell.length_a   1.000
_cell.length_b   1.000
_cell.length_c   1.000
_cell.angle_alpha   90.00
_cell.angle_beta   90.00
_cell.angle_gamma   90.00
#
_symmetry.space_group_name_H-M   'P 1'
#
loop_
_entity.id
_entity.type
_entity.pdbx_description
1 polymer ?
#
loop_
_entity_poly.entity_id
_entity_poly.type
_entity_poly.pdbx_seq_one_letter_code
_entity_poly.pdbx_strand_id
1 'polypeptide(L)'
;MADPNSPMPVARRAVDELIEFSGETEPSRYMNFFKLQQITEAYRFLNRMRDEAQSSRTCVAQLTAMISELKAMNDAGELFNSLMYLRDDKRVESEKLSLLNEMIALVEEDIATKEAHVSSG
;
A
#
# COMPACT_ATOMS: atom_id res chain seq x y z
N MET A 1 -1.86 -37.25 -26.27
CA MET A 1 -3.30 -36.98 -26.53
C MET A 1 -3.90 -36.43 -25.26
N ALA A 2 -4.47 -35.23 -25.29
CA ALA A 2 -5.02 -34.56 -24.11
C ALA A 2 -6.47 -35.00 -23.89
N ASP A 3 -6.83 -35.26 -22.62
CA ASP A 3 -8.17 -35.60 -22.16
C ASP A 3 -9.13 -34.41 -22.37
N PRO A 4 -10.22 -34.58 -23.16
CA PRO A 4 -11.16 -33.51 -23.48
C PRO A 4 -12.13 -33.14 -22.34
N ASN A 5 -12.08 -33.81 -21.17
CA ASN A 5 -13.01 -33.58 -20.05
C ASN A 5 -12.48 -32.69 -18.90
N SER A 6 -11.40 -31.94 -19.12
CA SER A 6 -10.88 -31.01 -18.09
C SER A 6 -11.71 -29.72 -18.05
N PRO A 7 -12.26 -29.28 -16.90
CA PRO A 7 -13.33 -28.26 -16.85
C PRO A 7 -12.97 -26.84 -17.31
N MET A 8 -11.70 -26.51 -17.57
CA MET A 8 -11.28 -25.13 -17.88
C MET A 8 -10.05 -25.11 -18.81
N PRO A 9 -10.22 -25.26 -20.14
CA PRO A 9 -9.11 -25.23 -21.09
C PRO A 9 -8.33 -23.89 -21.09
N VAL A 10 -9.00 -22.79 -20.73
CA VAL A 10 -8.37 -21.47 -20.60
C VAL A 10 -7.44 -21.39 -19.40
N ALA A 11 -7.86 -21.92 -18.25
CA ALA A 11 -7.01 -21.94 -17.05
C ALA A 11 -5.77 -22.82 -17.27
N ARG A 12 -5.92 -23.93 -17.99
CA ARG A 12 -4.81 -24.83 -18.34
C ARG A 12 -3.81 -24.15 -19.27
N ARG A 13 -4.29 -23.48 -20.33
CA ARG A 13 -3.44 -22.68 -21.22
C ARG A 13 -2.70 -21.56 -20.48
N ALA A 14 -3.36 -20.84 -19.58
CA ALA A 14 -2.72 -19.79 -18.79
C ALA A 14 -1.59 -20.36 -17.90
N VAL A 15 -1.80 -21.52 -17.29
CA VAL A 15 -0.76 -22.21 -16.50
C VAL A 15 0.39 -22.65 -17.39
N ASP A 16 0.13 -23.21 -18.57
CA ASP A 16 1.16 -23.65 -19.51
C ASP A 16 2.00 -22.48 -20.06
N GLU A 17 1.38 -21.35 -20.42
CA GLU A 17 2.07 -20.11 -20.85
C GLU A 17 2.94 -19.52 -19.74
N LEU A 18 2.49 -19.62 -18.49
CA LEU A 18 3.23 -19.15 -17.32
C LEU A 18 4.40 -20.07 -16.95
N ILE A 19 4.24 -21.39 -17.13
CA ILE A 19 5.30 -22.40 -17.01
C ILE A 19 6.41 -22.11 -18.03
N GLU A 20 6.04 -21.88 -19.29
CA GLU A 20 6.98 -21.52 -20.37
C GLU A 20 7.75 -20.23 -20.06
N PHE A 21 7.08 -19.21 -19.53
CA PHE A 21 7.72 -17.93 -19.17
C PHE A 21 8.72 -18.06 -18.00
N SER A 22 8.42 -18.90 -17.00
CA SER A 22 9.27 -19.08 -15.82
C SER A 22 10.46 -20.03 -16.04
N GLY A 23 10.36 -20.94 -17.01
CA GLY A 23 11.31 -22.05 -17.21
C GLY A 23 11.18 -23.17 -16.15
N GLU A 24 10.29 -23.03 -15.16
CA GLU A 24 10.03 -24.02 -14.11
C GLU A 24 8.96 -25.01 -14.57
N THR A 25 9.28 -26.30 -14.60
CA THR A 25 8.37 -27.35 -15.07
C THR A 25 7.53 -27.97 -13.95
N GLU A 26 7.85 -27.67 -12.68
CA GLU A 26 7.11 -28.13 -11.51
C GLU A 26 6.11 -27.06 -11.02
N PRO A 27 4.80 -27.35 -10.99
CA PRO A 27 3.78 -26.38 -10.57
C PRO A 27 4.00 -25.76 -9.18
N SER A 28 4.62 -26.50 -8.25
CA SER A 28 4.96 -26.02 -6.91
C SER A 28 6.06 -24.96 -6.93
N ARG A 29 7.13 -25.16 -7.73
CA ARG A 29 8.22 -24.19 -7.89
C ARG A 29 7.73 -22.92 -8.57
N TYR A 30 6.91 -23.07 -9.59
CA TYR A 30 6.25 -21.94 -10.26
C TYR A 30 5.41 -21.10 -9.28
N MET A 31 4.57 -21.75 -8.47
CA MET A 31 3.73 -21.05 -7.49
C MET A 31 4.58 -20.30 -6.46
N ASN A 32 5.70 -20.87 -6.03
CA ASN A 32 6.64 -20.20 -5.13
C ASN A 32 7.31 -18.99 -5.80
N PHE A 33 7.74 -19.10 -7.06
CA PHE A 33 8.27 -17.97 -7.82
C PHE A 33 7.26 -16.82 -7.92
N PHE A 34 6.01 -17.12 -8.29
CA PHE A 34 4.96 -16.11 -8.38
C PHE A 34 4.68 -15.42 -7.04
N LYS A 35 4.62 -16.18 -5.94
CA LYS A 35 4.47 -15.62 -4.58
C LYS A 35 5.63 -14.70 -4.20
N LEU A 36 6.88 -15.09 -4.49
CA LEU A 36 8.07 -14.27 -4.25
C LEU A 36 8.02 -12.96 -5.03
N GLN A 37 7.56 -12.99 -6.28
CA GLN A 37 7.33 -11.79 -7.07
C GLN A 37 6.27 -10.89 -6.41
N GLN A 38 5.12 -11.45 -6.00
CA GLN A 38 4.08 -10.68 -5.32
C GLN A 38 4.57 -10.04 -4.01
N ILE A 39 5.36 -10.76 -3.21
CA ILE A 39 5.98 -10.24 -1.98
C ILE A 39 6.90 -9.06 -2.32
N THR A 40 7.74 -9.20 -3.35
CA THR A 40 8.66 -8.15 -3.79
C THR A 40 7.90 -6.88 -4.23
N GLU A 41 6.82 -7.04 -4.99
CA GLU A 41 5.97 -5.93 -5.43
C GLU A 41 5.24 -5.28 -4.25
N ALA A 42 4.75 -6.08 -3.29
CA ALA A 42 4.10 -5.60 -2.08
C ALA A 42 5.05 -4.78 -1.21
N TYR A 43 6.30 -5.21 -1.01
CA TYR A 43 7.31 -4.41 -0.31
C TYR A 43 7.60 -3.07 -1.00
N ARG A 44 7.68 -3.06 -2.33
CA ARG A 44 7.85 -1.82 -3.10
C ARG A 44 6.67 -0.88 -2.90
N PHE A 45 5.46 -1.41 -2.88
CA PHE A 45 4.25 -0.63 -2.59
C PHE A 45 4.24 -0.10 -1.15
N LEU A 46 4.56 -0.95 -0.17
CA LEU A 46 4.65 -0.61 1.24
C LEU A 46 5.63 0.55 1.49
N ASN A 47 6.81 0.52 0.87
CA ASN A 47 7.79 1.59 1.02
C ASN A 47 7.24 2.93 0.51
N ARG A 48 6.58 2.95 -0.66
CA ARG A 48 5.94 4.17 -1.18
C ARG A 48 4.87 4.70 -0.23
N MET A 49 4.05 3.83 0.38
CA MET A 49 3.05 4.26 1.35
C MET A 49 3.68 4.84 2.61
N ARG A 50 4.79 4.27 3.08
CA ARG A 50 5.52 4.80 4.24
C ARG A 50 6.13 6.18 3.96
N ASP A 51 6.67 6.38 2.76
CA ASP A 51 7.19 7.69 2.33
C ASP A 51 6.07 8.74 2.25
N GLU A 52 4.91 8.36 1.71
CA GLU A 52 3.74 9.23 1.65
C GLU A 52 3.20 9.55 3.06
N ALA A 53 3.08 8.54 3.93
CA ALA A 53 2.66 8.73 5.31
C ALA A 53 3.62 9.66 6.07
N GLN A 54 4.93 9.57 5.80
CA GLN A 54 5.92 10.45 6.40
C GLN A 54 5.78 11.90 5.90
N SER A 55 5.47 12.07 4.61
CA SER A 55 5.16 13.38 4.03
C SER A 55 3.91 14.00 4.66
N SER A 56 2.83 13.21 4.79
CA SER A 56 1.60 13.64 5.48
C SER A 56 1.83 14.01 6.95
N ARG A 57 2.61 13.23 7.71
CA ARG A 57 3.00 13.58 9.10
C ARG A 57 3.70 14.92 9.17
N THR A 58 4.63 15.17 8.25
CA THR A 58 5.38 16.43 8.17
C THR A 58 4.44 17.60 7.89
N CYS A 59 3.53 17.45 6.93
CA CYS A 59 2.51 18.45 6.61
C CYS A 59 1.59 18.75 7.81
N VAL A 60 1.07 17.73 8.49
CA VAL A 60 0.24 17.91 9.70
C VAL A 60 0.99 18.65 10.81
N ALA A 61 2.28 18.38 10.99
CA ALA A 61 3.12 19.08 11.97
C ALA A 61 3.29 20.57 11.59
N GLN A 62 3.56 20.86 10.32
CA GLN A 62 3.69 22.23 9.81
C GLN A 62 2.38 23.03 9.96
N LEU A 63 1.24 22.45 9.56
CA LEU A 63 -0.07 23.08 9.73
C LEU A 63 -0.39 23.33 11.21
N THR A 64 -0.01 22.40 12.09
CA THR A 64 -0.16 22.56 13.54
C THR A 64 0.67 23.71 14.08
N ALA A 65 1.91 23.87 13.62
CA ALA A 65 2.77 24.99 13.97
C ALA A 65 2.17 26.32 13.49
N MET A 66 1.79 26.42 12.21
CA MET A 66 1.17 27.62 11.63
C MET A 66 -0.11 28.04 12.36
N ILE A 67 -1.00 27.09 12.67
CA ILE A 67 -2.21 27.36 13.46
C ILE A 67 -1.84 27.93 14.84
N SER A 68 -0.77 27.45 15.46
CA SER A 68 -0.34 27.88 16.80
C SER A 68 0.25 29.29 16.75
N GLU A 69 1.07 29.58 15.74
CA GLU A 69 1.63 30.92 15.51
C GLU A 69 0.53 31.95 15.24
N LEU A 70 -0.40 31.66 14.32
CA LEU A 70 -1.50 32.58 14.02
C LEU A 70 -2.41 32.83 15.22
N LYS A 71 -2.63 31.82 16.08
CA LYS A 71 -3.38 32.01 17.33
C LYS A 71 -2.66 32.92 18.34
N ALA A 72 -1.32 32.97 18.29
CA ALA A 72 -0.52 33.80 19.17
C ALA A 72 -0.44 35.26 18.70
N MET A 73 -0.80 35.54 17.44
CA MET A 73 -0.85 36.90 16.91
C MET A 73 -2.07 37.66 17.47
N ASN A 74 -1.86 38.90 17.90
CA ASN A 74 -2.89 39.74 18.52
C ASN A 74 -3.81 40.42 17.48
N ASP A 75 -4.24 39.65 16.48
CA ASP A 75 -5.22 40.08 15.48
C ASP A 75 -6.19 38.93 15.15
N ALA A 76 -7.15 38.72 16.05
CA ALA A 76 -8.11 37.63 15.94
C ALA A 76 -9.12 37.84 14.79
N GLY A 77 -9.33 39.09 14.35
CA GLY A 77 -10.32 39.43 13.32
C GLY A 77 -9.80 39.12 11.92
N GLU A 78 -8.58 39.56 11.60
CA GLU A 78 -8.00 39.36 10.28
C GLU A 78 -7.62 37.89 10.03
N LEU A 79 -7.22 37.16 11.07
CA LEU A 79 -6.72 35.79 10.95
C LEU A 79 -7.78 34.70 11.03
N PHE A 80 -9.05 35.05 11.33
CA PHE A 80 -10.11 34.07 11.54
C PHE A 80 -10.32 33.14 10.33
N ASN A 81 -10.44 33.72 9.12
CA ASN A 81 -10.65 32.94 7.90
C ASN A 81 -9.45 32.02 7.61
N SER A 82 -8.22 32.54 7.72
CA SER A 82 -6.99 31.76 7.53
C SER A 82 -6.88 30.60 8.53
N LEU A 83 -7.26 30.83 9.79
CA LEU A 83 -7.30 29.78 10.82
C LEU A 83 -8.33 28.70 10.52
N MET A 84 -9.48 29.04 9.94
CA MET A 84 -10.47 28.06 9.52
C MET A 84 -9.95 27.20 8.37
N TYR A 85 -9.36 27.81 7.34
CA TYR A 85 -8.75 27.08 6.22
C TYR A 85 -7.66 26.12 6.68
N LEU A 86 -6.71 26.57 7.51
CA LEU A 86 -5.63 25.70 8.00
C LEU A 86 -6.14 24.53 8.85
N ARG A 87 -7.24 24.71 9.59
CA ARG A 87 -7.86 23.61 10.35
C ARG A 87 -8.49 22.58 9.44
N ASP A 88 -9.14 23.02 8.36
CA ASP A 88 -9.70 22.11 7.36
C ASP A 88 -8.59 21.35 6.62
N ASP A 89 -7.53 22.04 6.18
CA ASP A 89 -6.37 21.41 5.55
C ASP A 89 -5.72 20.38 6.49
N LYS A 90 -5.53 20.75 7.77
CA LYS A 90 -4.98 19.84 8.77
C LYS A 90 -5.85 18.60 8.96
N ARG A 91 -7.17 18.78 8.98
CA ARG A 91 -8.13 17.68 9.13
C ARG A 91 -8.02 16.72 7.95
N VAL A 92 -8.06 17.24 6.72
CA VAL A 92 -7.95 16.43 5.49
C VAL A 92 -6.63 15.66 5.47
N GLU A 93 -5.51 16.31 5.78
CA GLU A 93 -4.21 15.63 5.77
C GLU A 93 -4.09 14.59 6.90
N SER A 94 -4.74 14.83 8.05
CA SER A 94 -4.78 13.86 9.16
C SER A 94 -5.63 12.63 8.81
N GLU A 95 -6.75 12.82 8.11
CA GLU A 95 -7.59 11.73 7.60
C GLU A 95 -6.82 10.89 6.58
N LYS A 96 -6.14 11.54 5.62
CA LYS A 96 -5.25 10.88 4.66
C LYS A 96 -4.16 10.07 5.37
N LEU A 97 -3.51 10.64 6.38
CA LEU A 97 -2.51 9.93 7.18
C LEU A 97 -3.09 8.69 7.88
N SER A 98 -4.32 8.78 8.42
CA SER A 98 -5.00 7.64 9.03
C SER A 98 -5.18 6.51 8.02
N LEU A 99 -5.74 6.82 6.85
CA LEU A 99 -5.98 5.85 5.78
C LEU A 99 -4.67 5.20 5.30
N LEU A 100 -3.59 5.98 5.18
CA LEU A 100 -2.28 5.43 4.82
C LEU A 100 -1.76 4.45 5.87
N ASN A 101 -1.90 4.75 7.17
CA ASN A 101 -1.47 3.84 8.23
C ASN A 101 -2.30 2.54 8.23
N GLU A 102 -3.60 2.62 7.96
CA GLU A 102 -4.47 1.44 7.83
C GLU A 102 -4.04 0.57 6.64
N MET A 103 -3.79 1.18 5.48
CA MET A 103 -3.31 0.46 4.30
C MET A 103 -1.92 -0.17 4.52
N ILE A 104 -1.02 0.53 5.22
CA ILE A 104 0.29 -0.02 5.61
C ILE A 104 0.11 -1.30 6.43
N ALA A 105 -0.75 -1.28 7.45
CA ALA A 105 -0.99 -2.45 8.30
C ALA A 105 -1.55 -3.64 7.49
N LEU A 106 -2.51 -3.39 6.60
CA LEU A 106 -3.09 -4.42 5.73
C LEU A 106 -2.03 -5.06 4.81
N VAL A 107 -1.15 -4.25 4.22
CA VAL A 107 -0.10 -4.76 3.33
C VAL A 107 0.98 -5.52 4.10
N GLU A 108 1.33 -5.07 5.31
CA GLU A 108 2.26 -5.79 6.19
C GLU A 108 1.71 -7.19 6.56
N GLU A 109 0.43 -7.29 6.88
CA GLU A 109 -0.24 -8.57 7.16
C GLU A 109 -0.28 -9.51 5.94
N ASP A 110 -0.60 -8.97 4.76
CA ASP A 110 -0.62 -9.73 3.51
C ASP A 110 0.78 -10.25 3.13
N ILE A 111 1.82 -9.42 3.29
CA ILE A 111 3.22 -9.84 3.10
C ILE A 111 3.56 -10.98 4.07
N ALA A 112 3.29 -10.81 5.36
CA ALA A 112 3.62 -11.82 6.38
C ALA A 112 2.92 -13.16 6.10
N THR A 113 1.66 -13.11 5.65
CA THR A 113 0.89 -14.31 5.25
C THR A 113 1.53 -15.01 4.05
N LYS A 114 1.93 -14.26 3.02
CA LYS A 114 2.58 -14.80 1.83
C LYS A 114 3.96 -15.39 2.16
N GLU A 115 4.75 -14.73 3.00
CA GLU A 115 6.06 -15.20 3.44
C GLU A 115 5.98 -16.49 4.25
N ALA A 116 4.99 -16.61 5.14
CA ALA A 116 4.75 -17.84 5.88
C ALA A 116 4.44 -19.02 4.93
N HIS A 117 3.64 -18.78 3.90
CA HIS A 117 3.33 -19.81 2.90
C HIS A 117 4.54 -20.24 2.06
N VAL A 118 5.40 -19.30 1.67
CA VAL A 118 6.63 -19.61 0.92
C VAL A 118 7.64 -20.36 1.80
N SER A 119 7.73 -20.04 3.09
CA SER A 119 8.66 -20.68 4.03
C SER A 119 8.22 -22.09 4.45
N SER A 120 6.95 -22.44 4.25
CA SER A 120 6.35 -23.72 4.64
C SER A 120 6.30 -24.80 3.55
N GLY A 121 6.67 -24.47 2.31
CA GLY A 121 6.59 -25.36 1.14
C GLY A 121 7.94 -25.66 0.53
#